data_AF-A0A511WX52-F1
#
_entry.id   AF-A0A511WX52-F1
#
_cell.length_a   1.000
_cell.length_b   1.000
_cell.length_c   1.000
_cell.angle_alpha   90.00
_cell.angle_beta   90.00
_cell.angle_gamma   90.00
#
_symmetry.space_group_name_H-M   'P 1'
#
loop_
_entity.id
_entity.type
_entity.pdbx_description
1 polymer ?
#
loop_
_entity_poly.entity_id
_entity_poly.type
_entity_poly.pdbx_seq_one_letter_code
_entity_poly.pdbx_strand_id
1 'polypeptide(L)'
;MSVEKAFVHQHVPQRKQTKKVKVVVRSKRFTSGEYILMGLYAFGFCVALFFMIHISAEIDGLNRNIESMKTQISEQETINDNLAYQKMELSNPERILAVAKDHGLDIQNTKVKQATKVN
;
A
#
# COMPACT_ATOMS: atom_id res chain seq x y z
N MET A 1 7.67 116.83 8.40
CA MET A 1 6.78 116.13 9.35
C MET A 1 6.01 115.11 8.54
N SER A 2 6.05 113.80 8.76
CA SER A 2 6.84 112.91 9.58
C SER A 2 6.79 111.56 8.86
N VAL A 3 7.93 110.87 8.89
CA VAL A 3 8.13 109.42 8.79
C VAL A 3 6.88 108.53 8.79
N GLU A 4 6.84 107.51 7.92
CA GLU A 4 6.59 106.14 8.37
C GLU A 4 6.97 105.07 7.32
N LYS A 5 8.04 104.34 7.69
CA LYS A 5 8.17 102.86 7.62
C LYS A 5 8.15 102.20 6.24
N ALA A 6 9.36 102.07 5.67
CA ALA A 6 9.65 101.06 4.65
C ALA A 6 9.59 99.65 5.26
N PHE A 7 8.56 98.89 4.89
CA PHE A 7 8.44 97.47 5.22
C PHE A 7 9.31 96.64 4.26
N VAL A 8 10.52 96.28 4.69
CA VAL A 8 11.32 95.25 4.02
C VAL A 8 10.65 93.89 4.27
N HIS A 9 9.94 93.37 3.28
CA HIS A 9 9.40 92.02 3.31
C HIS A 9 10.52 91.02 3.04
N GLN A 10 11.11 90.48 4.11
CA GLN A 10 11.98 89.32 4.03
C GLN A 10 11.13 88.09 3.67
N HIS A 11 11.03 87.81 2.38
CA HIS A 11 10.61 86.53 1.81
C HIS A 11 11.48 85.38 2.35
N VAL A 12 11.01 84.75 3.43
CA VAL A 12 11.46 83.43 3.85
C VAL A 12 10.90 82.43 2.82
N PRO A 13 11.72 81.60 2.14
CA PRO A 13 11.18 80.64 1.20
C PRO A 13 10.34 79.63 1.99
N GLN A 14 9.02 79.69 1.78
CA GLN A 14 8.10 78.70 2.31
C GLN A 14 8.51 77.36 1.70
N ARG A 15 9.18 76.52 2.49
CA ARG A 15 9.58 75.16 2.11
C ARG A 15 8.32 74.46 1.64
N LYS A 16 8.16 74.31 0.32
CA LYS A 16 7.11 73.50 -0.28
C LYS A 16 7.22 72.14 0.38
N GLN A 17 6.31 71.85 1.30
CA GLN A 17 6.12 70.50 1.79
C GLN A 17 5.60 69.74 0.57
N THR A 18 6.51 69.20 -0.22
CA THR A 18 6.18 68.17 -1.21
C THR A 18 5.49 67.09 -0.40
N LYS A 19 4.15 67.08 -0.47
CA LYS A 19 3.32 65.99 0.04
C LYS A 19 3.94 64.74 -0.57
N LYS A 20 4.75 64.02 0.22
CA LYS A 20 5.22 62.70 -0.16
C LYS A 20 3.93 61.89 -0.21
N VAL A 21 3.37 61.75 -1.40
CA VAL A 21 2.23 60.86 -1.64
C VAL A 21 2.74 59.51 -1.18
N LYS A 22 2.27 59.06 -0.01
CA LYS A 22 2.57 57.75 0.50
C LYS A 22 1.90 56.80 -0.48
N VAL A 23 2.65 56.32 -1.46
CA VAL A 23 2.20 55.27 -2.36
C VAL A 23 1.95 54.07 -1.47
N VAL A 24 0.68 53.82 -1.17
CA VAL A 24 0.27 52.63 -0.43
C VAL A 24 0.48 51.48 -1.40
N VAL A 25 1.68 50.90 -1.38
CA VAL A 25 1.96 49.68 -2.11
C VAL A 25 1.10 48.61 -1.44
N ARG A 26 -0.08 48.34 -2.00
CA ARG A 26 -0.90 47.19 -1.59
C ARG A 26 -0.10 45.97 -2.00
N SER A 27 0.68 45.39 -1.08
CA SER A 27 1.34 44.12 -1.34
C SER A 27 0.23 43.09 -1.56
N LYS A 28 0.08 42.65 -2.82
CA LYS A 28 -0.82 41.56 -3.14
C LYS A 28 -0.19 40.33 -2.48
N ARG A 29 -0.80 39.85 -1.39
CA ARG A 29 -0.24 38.79 -0.52
C ARG A 29 0.03 37.48 -1.25
N PHE A 30 -0.70 37.23 -2.35
CA PHE A 30 -0.58 36.04 -3.17
C PHE A 30 -0.65 36.44 -4.64
N THR A 31 0.27 35.89 -5.44
CA THR A 31 0.28 36.10 -6.89
C THR A 31 -0.70 35.12 -7.54
N SER A 32 -1.33 35.50 -8.67
CA SER A 32 -2.38 34.69 -9.28
C SER A 32 -1.93 33.28 -9.71
N GLY A 33 -0.62 33.08 -9.97
CA GLY A 33 -0.05 31.77 -10.27
C GLY A 33 0.09 30.86 -9.05
N GLU A 34 0.26 31.43 -7.86
CA GLU A 34 0.41 30.67 -6.61
C GLU A 34 -0.89 29.96 -6.22
N TYR A 35 -2.04 30.58 -6.51
CA TYR A 35 -3.35 29.93 -6.33
C TYR A 35 -3.53 28.70 -7.22
N ILE A 36 -3.02 28.73 -8.45
CA ILE A 36 -3.09 27.60 -9.38
C ILE A 36 -2.18 26.46 -8.88
N LEU A 37 -0.99 26.80 -8.40
CA LEU A 37 -0.06 25.83 -7.83
C LEU A 37 -0.63 25.17 -6.57
N MET A 38 -1.29 25.95 -5.71
CA MET A 38 -2.02 25.42 -4.55
C MET A 38 -3.13 24.45 -4.97
N GLY A 39 -3.90 24.77 -6.02
CA GLY A 39 -4.94 23.88 -6.55
C GLY A 39 -4.37 22.57 -7.08
N LEU A 40 -3.29 22.62 -7.87
CA LEU A 40 -2.61 21.44 -8.39
C LEU A 40 -1.99 20.59 -7.28
N TYR A 41 -1.39 21.23 -6.28
CA TYR A 41 -0.83 20.55 -5.12
C TYR A 41 -1.93 19.85 -4.30
N ALA A 42 -3.03 20.54 -4.01
CA ALA A 42 -4.15 19.97 -3.28
C ALA A 42 -4.77 18.79 -4.05
N PHE A 43 -4.93 18.93 -5.37
CA PHE A 43 -5.43 17.84 -6.21
C PHE A 43 -4.49 16.63 -6.21
N GLY A 44 -3.19 16.85 -6.42
CA GLY A 44 -2.19 15.78 -6.36
C GLY A 44 -2.13 15.10 -5.00
N PHE A 45 -2.27 15.88 -3.92
CA PHE A 45 -2.34 15.35 -2.56
C PHE A 45 -3.58 14.48 -2.34
N CYS A 46 -4.76 14.91 -2.81
CA CYS A 46 -5.98 14.10 -2.75
C CYS A 46 -5.85 12.79 -3.53
N VAL A 47 -5.24 12.82 -4.74
CA VAL A 47 -4.99 11.62 -5.53
C VAL A 47 -4.04 10.67 -4.80
N ALA A 48 -2.96 11.18 -4.22
CA ALA A 48 -2.02 10.35 -3.45
C ALA A 48 -2.69 9.69 -2.25
N LEU A 49 -3.53 10.41 -1.51
CA LEU A 49 -4.31 9.84 -0.40
C LEU A 49 -5.27 8.75 -0.87
N PHE A 50 -5.95 8.97 -2.00
CA PHE A 50 -6.85 7.97 -2.57
C PHE A 50 -6.10 6.69 -2.94
N PHE A 51 -4.95 6.80 -3.61
CA PHE A 51 -4.09 5.66 -3.94
C PHE A 51 -3.60 4.95 -2.68
N MET A 52 -3.23 5.69 -1.64
CA MET A 52 -2.79 5.10 -0.37
C MET A 52 -3.89 4.24 0.26
N ILE A 53 -5.12 4.73 0.30
CA ILE A 53 -6.27 3.97 0.82
C ILE A 53 -6.54 2.73 -0.03
N HIS A 54 -6.47 2.88 -1.36
CA HIS A 54 -6.67 1.78 -2.30
C HIS A 54 -5.65 0.65 -2.09
N ILE A 55 -4.36 1.01 -1.98
CA ILE A 55 -3.28 0.05 -1.73
C ILE A 55 -3.48 -0.65 -0.38
N SER A 56 -3.85 0.08 0.68
CA SER A 56 -4.12 -0.54 1.98
C SER A 56 -5.24 -1.58 1.92
N ALA A 57 -6.32 -1.29 1.18
CA ALA A 57 -7.42 -2.24 1.01
C ALA A 57 -7.02 -3.48 0.20
N GLU A 58 -6.17 -3.32 -0.81
CA GLU A 58 -5.61 -4.45 -1.57
C GLU A 58 -4.69 -5.32 -0.72
N ILE A 59 -3.89 -4.72 0.16
CA ILE A 59 -3.01 -5.46 1.09
C ILE A 59 -3.85 -6.31 2.06
N ASP A 60 -4.92 -5.76 2.61
CA ASP A 60 -5.84 -6.50 3.49
C ASP A 60 -6.51 -7.66 2.75
N GLY A 61 -6.95 -7.43 1.51
CA GLY A 61 -7.50 -8.46 0.63
C GLY A 61 -6.49 -9.55 0.32
N LEU A 62 -5.25 -9.18 0.04
CA LEU A 62 -4.16 -10.11 -0.27
C LEU A 62 -3.81 -10.98 0.93
N ASN A 63 -3.73 -10.42 2.14
CA ASN A 63 -3.46 -11.19 3.36
C ASN A 63 -4.54 -12.25 3.60
N ARG A 64 -5.82 -11.92 3.39
CA ARG A 64 -6.92 -12.90 3.52
C ARG A 64 -6.83 -13.99 2.46
N ASN A 65 -6.44 -13.65 1.24
CA ASN A 65 -6.25 -14.62 0.17
C ASN A 65 -5.09 -15.57 0.48
N ILE A 66 -3.96 -15.04 0.96
CA ILE A 66 -2.81 -15.83 1.40
C ILE A 66 -3.22 -16.80 2.52
N GLU A 67 -3.97 -16.32 3.52
CA GLU A 67 -4.43 -17.18 4.62
C GLU A 67 -5.38 -18.27 4.12
N SER A 68 -6.33 -17.94 3.23
CA SER A 68 -7.21 -18.94 2.64
C SER A 68 -6.46 -19.99 1.82
N MET A 69 -5.47 -19.56 1.03
CA MET A 69 -4.65 -20.45 0.22
C MET A 69 -3.78 -21.36 1.10
N LYS A 70 -3.22 -20.82 2.19
CA LYS A 70 -2.48 -21.61 3.18
C LYS A 70 -3.34 -22.70 3.83
N THR A 71 -4.59 -22.37 4.18
CA THR A 71 -5.54 -23.36 4.71
C THR A 71 -5.82 -24.47 3.69
N GLN A 72 -6.08 -24.12 2.43
CA GLN A 72 -6.31 -25.11 1.36
C GLN A 72 -5.10 -26.03 1.16
N ILE A 73 -3.88 -25.48 1.20
CA ILE A 73 -2.64 -26.28 1.10
C ILE A 73 -2.54 -27.26 2.27
N SER A 74 -2.77 -26.79 3.50
CA SER A 74 -2.73 -27.63 4.72
C SER A 74 -3.76 -28.76 4.68
N GLU A 75 -4.98 -28.48 4.22
CA GLU A 75 -6.01 -29.50 4.02
C GLU A 75 -5.58 -30.53 2.97
N GLN A 76 -5.01 -30.07 1.85
CA GLN A 76 -4.53 -30.96 0.80
C GLN A 76 -3.35 -31.82 1.24
N GLU A 77 -2.42 -31.28 2.03
CA GLU A 77 -1.32 -32.03 2.65
C GLU A 77 -1.86 -33.14 3.55
N THR A 78 -2.85 -32.84 4.39
CA THR A 78 -3.49 -33.82 5.26
C THR A 78 -4.16 -34.94 4.45
N ILE A 79 -4.85 -34.61 3.37
CA ILE A 79 -5.46 -35.60 2.47
C ILE A 79 -4.39 -36.47 1.82
N ASN A 80 -3.30 -35.86 1.34
CA ASN A 80 -2.19 -36.58 0.71
C ASN A 80 -1.51 -37.53 1.69
N ASP A 81 -1.27 -37.10 2.92
CA ASP A 81 -0.69 -37.92 3.98
C ASP A 81 -1.62 -39.10 4.30
N ASN A 82 -2.92 -38.86 4.45
CA ASN A 82 -3.89 -39.92 4.66
C ASN A 82 -3.89 -40.95 3.51
N LEU A 83 -3.90 -40.48 2.27
CA LEU A 83 -3.79 -41.36 1.09
C LEU A 83 -2.47 -42.14 1.07
N ALA A 84 -1.36 -41.52 1.49
CA ALA A 84 -0.08 -42.19 1.60
C ALA A 84 -0.11 -43.31 2.66
N TYR A 85 -0.72 -43.06 3.82
CA TYR A 85 -0.93 -44.09 4.85
C TYR A 85 -1.80 -45.24 4.34
N GLN A 86 -2.94 -44.92 3.70
CA GLN A 86 -3.81 -45.93 3.12
C GLN A 86 -3.07 -46.76 2.08
N LYS A 87 -2.27 -46.13 1.20
CA LYS A 87 -1.45 -46.87 0.23
C LYS A 87 -0.46 -47.80 0.93
N MET A 88 0.20 -47.32 2.00
CA MET A 88 1.15 -48.14 2.75
C MET A 88 0.47 -49.37 3.37
N GLU A 89 -0.66 -49.17 4.04
CA GLU A 89 -1.47 -50.26 4.60
C GLU A 89 -1.95 -51.24 3.50
N LEU A 90 -2.44 -50.70 2.38
CA LEU A 90 -2.92 -51.49 1.25
C LEU A 90 -1.80 -52.27 0.55
N SER A 91 -0.57 -51.77 0.59
CA SER A 91 0.62 -52.42 0.02
C SER A 91 1.33 -53.38 0.98
N ASN A 92 0.89 -53.43 2.25
CA ASN A 92 1.51 -54.27 3.27
C ASN A 92 1.36 -55.76 2.88
N PRO A 93 2.49 -56.49 2.73
CA PRO A 93 2.46 -57.88 2.29
C PRO A 93 1.70 -58.79 3.26
N GLU A 94 1.74 -58.55 4.57
CA GLU A 94 0.98 -59.35 5.53
C GLU A 94 -0.53 -59.21 5.31
N ARG A 95 -1.01 -57.99 5.09
CA ARG A 95 -2.42 -57.73 4.78
C ARG A 95 -2.84 -58.41 3.47
N ILE A 96 -2.01 -58.31 2.44
CA ILE A 96 -2.27 -58.94 1.14
C ILE A 96 -2.35 -60.47 1.28
N LEU A 97 -1.44 -61.09 2.04
CA LEU A 97 -1.45 -62.52 2.30
C LEU A 97 -2.68 -62.96 3.11
N ALA A 98 -3.07 -62.17 4.12
CA ALA A 98 -4.27 -62.44 4.91
C ALA A 98 -5.54 -62.44 4.05
N VAL A 99 -5.70 -61.44 3.17
CA VAL A 99 -6.81 -61.37 2.22
C VAL A 99 -6.76 -62.54 1.24
N ALA A 100 -5.59 -62.86 0.67
CA ALA A 100 -5.46 -63.98 -0.25
C ALA A 100 -5.88 -65.32 0.38
N LYS A 101 -5.52 -65.56 1.64
CA LYS A 101 -5.89 -66.76 2.40
C LYS A 101 -7.40 -66.84 2.67
N ASP A 102 -8.02 -65.72 3.03
CA ASP A 102 -9.48 -65.64 3.26
C ASP A 102 -10.27 -65.98 1.98
N HIS A 103 -9.74 -65.59 0.82
CA HIS A 103 -10.30 -65.91 -0.49
C HIS A 103 -9.89 -67.29 -1.05
N GLY A 104 -9.28 -68.16 -0.23
CA GLY A 104 -9.00 -69.56 -0.57
C GLY A 104 -7.67 -69.81 -1.30
N LEU A 105 -6.76 -68.83 -1.33
CA LEU A 105 -5.42 -69.00 -1.88
C LEU A 105 -4.48 -69.53 -0.77
N ASP A 106 -4.11 -70.81 -0.85
CA ASP A 106 -3.15 -71.43 0.09
C ASP A 106 -1.71 -71.20 -0.41
N ILE A 107 -1.00 -70.29 0.25
CA ILE A 107 0.34 -69.85 -0.15
C ILE A 107 1.36 -70.52 0.79
N GLN A 108 2.10 -71.50 0.26
CA GLN A 108 3.25 -72.12 0.95
C GLN A 108 4.26 -71.02 1.30
N ASN A 109 4.79 -71.03 2.53
CA ASN A 109 5.57 -70.00 3.26
C ASN A 109 6.86 -69.49 2.54
N THR A 110 6.75 -69.08 1.29
CA THR A 110 7.83 -68.62 0.42
C THR A 110 7.90 -67.11 0.55
N LYS A 111 9.10 -66.62 0.90
CA LYS A 111 9.41 -65.19 1.09
C LYS A 111 8.80 -64.33 -0.02
N VAL A 112 7.75 -63.57 0.33
CA VAL A 112 7.11 -62.61 -0.57
C VAL A 112 8.10 -61.47 -0.83
N LYS A 113 8.57 -61.34 -2.07
CA LYS A 113 9.41 -60.22 -2.50
C LYS A 113 8.52 -59.12 -3.05
N GLN A 114 8.63 -57.92 -2.48
CA GLN A 114 8.01 -56.71 -3.02
C GLN A 114 8.58 -56.43 -4.42
N ALA A 115 7.72 -56.38 -5.43
CA ALA A 115 8.11 -56.02 -6.79
C ALA A 115 8.18 -54.48 -6.89
N THR A 116 9.30 -53.89 -6.50
CA THR A 116 9.53 -52.45 -6.70
C THR A 116 9.61 -52.16 -8.19
N LYS A 117 8.66 -51.40 -8.70
CA LYS A 117 8.63 -50.96 -10.10
C LYS A 117 9.75 -49.92 -10.29
N VAL A 118 10.78 -50.30 -11.08
CA VAL A 118 11.84 -49.41 -11.56
C VAL A 118 11.24 -48.55 -12.68
N ASN A 119 11.16 -47.23 -12.47
CA ASN A 119 11.06 -46.19 -13.50
C ASN A 119 11.46 -44.85 -12.87
#